data_AF-A0A353YX70-F1
#
_entry.id   AF-A0A353YX70-F1
#
_cell.length_a   1.000
_cell.length_b   1.000
_cell.length_c   1.000
_cell.angle_alpha   90.00
_cell.angle_beta   90.00
_cell.angle_gamma   90.00
#
_symmetry.space_group_name_H-M   'P 1'
#
loop_
_entity.id
_entity.type
_entity.pdbx_description
1 polymer ?
#
loop_
_entity_poly.entity_id
_entity_poly.type
_entity_poly.pdbx_seq_one_letter_code
_entity_poly.pdbx_strand_id
1 'polypeptide(L)'
;MEKAYLFLQKLIALGLNVLIFFAVDAYIPFYYSIPVLLIVFALIISRISNTSPKELYNFHRSEKYFAKGGLRDLIRIPVGLFAFIHDIVVWALWGVYQILIIFTEIIYFIKVVLYWIIHAFIWFLKLLVPFWRLVYHLLLFYLIKWPWWIYRYAFNAIKKTYNWNILKVSFIGAFFALFIFQLFYTFAISWDIIGFNLIGIILALLPVTWVFGEIASIRGQKLLYVPFSEVRFKFRNGLESVRGILFFMAVFVVLFLAEAGLSALGWFGNAGVILLGIAININFVFNLVLIILAFLIVYGSIILPSFRLYNEFNETSFPNVYNLLKHAVKRSLQYFLGFIPAFFFGAIAIVPSTVFVALALWITMQVKEYITIVKIEKLVTEQAYATNQIEDYKIGKEIDRLEYVAAFPKQFFQDINHRTLLKKEKIDKEKRRNQNDQNYANQQEITRKEIARLNEIINTEQNKDVINQTRLEEHRVILQRTEEKFKRYKANHNNEQEMLSIDIQYLDKQYKSLPVLVYLSGLFVVIAGSFIFAFILAYFGNYFYRTYLFRNDGTPAQWRIFIAEEREYDHNQPLLSTTLNTIIILVLLYLAIHYQLINYLFS
;
A
#
# COMPACT_ATOMS: atom_id res chain seq x y z
N MET A 1 26.38 8.67 40.35
CA MET A 1 27.52 8.15 39.55
C MET A 1 27.22 6.82 38.90
N GLU A 2 26.58 5.87 39.60
CA GLU A 2 26.28 4.51 39.10
C GLU A 2 25.52 4.46 37.75
N LYS A 3 24.52 5.32 37.53
CA LYS A 3 23.79 5.40 36.25
C LYS A 3 24.66 5.88 35.07
N ALA A 4 25.59 6.79 35.33
CA ALA A 4 26.49 7.31 34.30
C ALA A 4 27.53 6.26 33.90
N TYR A 5 28.01 5.49 34.89
CA TYR A 5 28.90 4.36 34.66
C TYR A 5 28.21 3.26 33.82
N LEU A 6 26.97 2.90 34.17
CA LEU A 6 26.18 1.94 33.40
C LEU A 6 25.94 2.41 31.94
N PHE A 7 25.64 3.70 31.75
CA PHE A 7 25.49 4.28 30.41
C PHE A 7 26.79 4.17 29.59
N LEU A 8 27.93 4.50 30.19
CA LEU A 8 29.24 4.40 29.54
C LEU A 8 29.55 2.96 29.12
N GLN A 9 29.28 1.98 29.99
CA GLN A 9 29.47 0.56 29.67
C GLN A 9 28.60 0.09 28.51
N LYS A 10 27.31 0.50 28.48
CA LYS A 10 26.42 0.21 27.35
C LYS A 10 26.93 0.83 26.05
N LEU A 11 27.46 2.06 26.10
CA LEU A 11 27.97 2.77 24.93
C LEU A 11 29.28 2.13 24.41
N ILE A 12 30.15 1.68 25.29
CA ILE A 12 31.34 0.89 24.94
C ILE A 12 30.92 -0.45 24.31
N ALA A 13 29.94 -1.14 24.88
CA ALA A 13 29.42 -2.39 24.31
C ALA A 13 28.86 -2.17 22.90
N LEU A 14 28.13 -1.07 22.68
CA LEU A 14 27.61 -0.71 21.36
C LEU A 14 28.77 -0.39 20.38
N GLY A 15 29.74 0.41 20.81
CA GLY A 15 30.91 0.75 20.00
C GLY A 15 31.74 -0.47 19.60
N LEU A 16 31.95 -1.40 20.53
CA LEU A 16 32.64 -2.66 20.26
C LEU A 16 31.85 -3.55 19.30
N ASN A 17 30.52 -3.60 19.44
CA ASN A 17 29.67 -4.34 18.51
C ASN A 17 29.69 -3.74 17.09
N VAL A 18 29.71 -2.41 16.97
CA VAL A 18 29.86 -1.69 15.69
C VAL A 18 31.25 -1.90 15.08
N LEU A 19 32.31 -1.97 15.88
CA LEU A 19 33.66 -2.28 15.38
C LEU A 19 33.76 -3.72 14.88
N ILE A 20 33.21 -4.68 15.64
CA ILE A 20 33.13 -6.08 15.19
C ILE A 20 32.31 -6.17 13.91
N PHE A 21 31.20 -5.43 13.82
CA PHE A 21 30.41 -5.33 12.61
C PHE A 21 31.25 -4.94 11.39
N PHE A 22 32.01 -3.84 11.46
CA PHE A 22 32.86 -3.43 10.33
C PHE A 22 33.98 -4.44 10.02
N ALA A 23 34.50 -5.13 11.03
CA ALA A 23 35.51 -6.18 10.81
C ALA A 23 34.92 -7.43 10.15
N VAL A 24 33.67 -7.78 10.47
CA VAL A 24 32.96 -8.96 9.95
C VAL A 24 32.35 -8.70 8.58
N ASP A 25 31.88 -7.48 8.29
CA ASP A 25 31.25 -7.11 7.01
C ASP A 25 32.19 -7.33 5.81
N ALA A 26 33.50 -7.29 6.04
CA ALA A 26 34.51 -7.63 5.05
C ALA A 26 34.50 -9.11 4.61
N TYR A 27 33.90 -10.01 5.40
CA TYR A 27 33.94 -11.46 5.19
C TYR A 27 32.55 -12.12 5.15
N ILE A 28 31.59 -11.57 5.87
CA ILE A 28 30.22 -12.06 5.96
C ILE A 28 29.29 -10.94 5.55
N PRO A 29 28.44 -11.14 4.53
CA PRO A 29 27.51 -10.11 4.11
C PRO A 29 26.64 -9.60 5.26
N PHE A 30 26.48 -8.27 5.31
CA PHE A 30 25.70 -7.47 6.26
C PHE A 30 24.51 -8.17 6.94
N TYR A 31 23.71 -8.88 6.16
CA TYR A 31 22.42 -9.43 6.57
C TYR A 31 22.51 -10.75 7.34
N TYR A 32 23.58 -11.51 7.15
CA TYR A 32 23.85 -12.68 7.98
C TYR A 32 24.51 -12.29 9.30
N SER A 33 25.27 -11.18 9.32
CA SER A 33 25.98 -10.74 10.51
C SER A 33 25.08 -9.98 11.50
N ILE A 34 24.09 -9.20 11.03
CA ILE A 34 23.22 -8.40 11.91
C ILE A 34 22.52 -9.21 13.01
N PRO A 35 21.78 -10.31 12.73
CA PRO A 35 21.07 -11.03 13.80
C PRO A 35 22.03 -11.56 14.85
N VAL A 36 23.18 -12.07 14.42
CA VAL A 36 24.24 -12.58 15.31
C VAL A 36 24.81 -11.45 16.17
N LEU A 37 25.12 -10.30 15.56
CA LEU A 37 25.63 -9.12 16.26
C LEU A 37 24.63 -8.58 17.29
N LEU A 38 23.34 -8.52 16.92
CA LEU A 38 22.27 -8.12 17.82
C LEU A 38 22.13 -9.07 19.01
N ILE A 39 22.22 -10.39 18.80
CA ILE A 39 22.20 -11.39 19.88
C ILE A 39 23.41 -11.21 20.79
N VAL A 40 24.62 -11.10 20.22
CA VAL A 40 25.84 -10.87 21.00
C VAL A 40 25.73 -9.59 21.81
N PHE A 41 25.23 -8.52 21.19
CA PHE A 41 24.98 -7.25 21.85
C PHE A 41 23.97 -7.38 23.00
N ALA A 42 22.86 -8.06 22.76
CA ALA A 42 21.82 -8.32 23.74
C ALA A 42 22.36 -9.08 24.95
N LEU A 43 23.17 -10.11 24.73
CA LEU A 43 23.80 -10.93 25.77
C LEU A 43 24.80 -10.12 26.59
N ILE A 44 25.66 -9.33 25.94
CA ILE A 44 26.61 -8.44 26.62
C ILE A 44 25.86 -7.44 27.51
N ILE A 45 24.83 -6.77 26.99
CA ILE A 45 24.06 -5.80 27.78
C ILE A 45 23.25 -6.48 28.88
N SER A 46 22.70 -7.66 28.64
CA SER A 46 22.00 -8.42 29.66
C SER A 46 22.91 -8.72 30.84
N ARG A 47 24.18 -9.07 30.57
CA ARG A 47 25.19 -9.32 31.60
C ARG A 47 25.63 -8.05 32.33
N ILE A 48 25.74 -6.92 31.62
CA ILE A 48 26.09 -5.62 32.22
C ILE A 48 24.95 -5.09 33.11
N SER A 49 23.69 -5.24 32.66
CA SER A 49 22.53 -4.67 33.32
C SER A 49 21.80 -5.62 34.27
N ASN A 50 22.18 -6.90 34.30
CA ASN A 50 21.47 -7.99 34.99
C ASN A 50 19.97 -8.06 34.61
N THR A 51 19.63 -7.77 33.36
CA THR A 51 18.25 -7.86 32.85
C THR A 51 18.17 -8.76 31.62
N SER A 52 17.19 -9.65 31.57
CA SER A 52 16.94 -10.57 30.46
C SER A 52 15.52 -10.39 29.91
N PRO A 53 15.26 -10.83 28.66
CA PRO A 53 13.90 -10.84 28.11
C PRO A 53 13.00 -11.73 28.97
N LYS A 54 11.77 -11.27 29.27
CA LYS A 54 10.81 -12.01 30.11
C LYS A 54 10.13 -13.14 29.34
N GLU A 55 10.13 -13.04 28.03
CA GLU A 55 9.40 -13.88 27.09
C GLU A 55 10.18 -15.12 26.64
N LEU A 56 11.38 -15.38 27.18
CA LEU A 56 12.16 -16.59 26.86
C LEU A 56 11.35 -17.85 27.15
N TYR A 57 11.34 -18.78 26.20
CA TYR A 57 10.59 -20.03 26.25
C TYR A 57 11.02 -20.91 27.43
N ASN A 58 12.26 -20.73 27.89
CA ASN A 58 12.83 -21.27 29.11
C ASN A 58 12.73 -22.81 29.14
N PHE A 59 13.71 -23.48 28.51
CA PHE A 59 13.75 -24.92 28.22
C PHE A 59 13.36 -25.84 29.38
N HIS A 60 13.56 -25.43 30.65
CA HIS A 60 13.15 -26.20 31.82
C HIS A 60 11.62 -26.42 31.92
N ARG A 61 10.80 -25.57 31.27
CA ARG A 61 9.34 -25.74 31.24
C ARG A 61 8.91 -26.92 30.36
N SER A 62 9.62 -27.20 29.28
CA SER A 62 9.29 -28.31 28.38
C SER A 62 9.77 -29.65 28.92
N GLU A 63 10.86 -29.69 29.69
CA GLU A 63 11.36 -30.93 30.31
C GLU A 63 10.32 -31.62 31.19
N LYS A 64 9.53 -30.86 31.96
CA LYS A 64 8.43 -31.43 32.76
C LYS A 64 7.31 -32.03 31.90
N TYR A 65 7.09 -31.50 30.70
CA TYR A 65 6.03 -31.94 29.79
C TYR A 65 6.42 -33.22 29.04
N PHE A 66 7.72 -33.40 28.77
CA PHE A 66 8.28 -34.53 28.03
C PHE A 66 8.83 -35.67 28.92
N ALA A 67 8.81 -35.53 30.24
CA ALA A 67 9.32 -36.52 31.19
C ALA A 67 8.68 -37.93 31.13
N LYS A 68 7.57 -38.12 30.43
CA LYS A 68 6.83 -39.41 30.36
C LYS A 68 7.29 -40.35 29.23
N GLY A 69 8.29 -39.96 28.42
CA GLY A 69 8.92 -40.80 27.40
C GLY A 69 8.05 -41.17 26.19
N GLY A 70 8.65 -41.85 25.20
CA GLY A 70 7.97 -42.48 24.06
C GLY A 70 7.90 -41.60 22.81
N LEU A 71 6.78 -41.66 22.06
CA LEU A 71 6.55 -40.88 20.83
C LEU A 71 6.63 -39.35 21.06
N ARG A 72 6.53 -38.92 22.32
CA ARG A 72 6.72 -37.54 22.78
C ARG A 72 8.17 -37.07 22.72
N ASP A 73 9.16 -37.97 22.83
CA ASP A 73 10.58 -37.63 22.67
C ASP A 73 10.93 -37.32 21.21
N LEU A 74 10.23 -37.93 20.25
CA LEU A 74 10.33 -37.59 18.83
C LEU A 74 9.80 -36.17 18.54
N ILE A 75 8.75 -35.74 19.25
CA ILE A 75 8.18 -34.38 19.15
C ILE A 75 9.04 -33.36 19.92
N ARG A 76 9.83 -33.81 20.91
CA ARG A 76 10.72 -32.95 21.69
C ARG A 76 11.80 -32.29 20.82
N ILE A 77 12.30 -32.97 19.80
CA ILE A 77 13.32 -32.43 18.88
C ILE A 77 12.79 -31.23 18.10
N PRO A 78 11.68 -31.31 17.33
CA PRO A 78 11.15 -30.15 16.62
C PRO A 78 10.67 -29.07 17.58
N VAL A 79 10.04 -29.41 18.71
CA VAL A 79 9.61 -28.40 19.71
C VAL A 79 10.81 -27.69 20.34
N GLY A 80 11.88 -28.40 20.65
CA GLY A 80 13.12 -27.83 21.16
C GLY A 80 13.81 -26.94 20.13
N LEU A 81 13.78 -27.34 18.86
CA LEU A 81 14.32 -26.55 17.75
C LEU A 81 13.49 -25.28 17.52
N PHE A 82 12.16 -25.35 17.55
CA PHE A 82 11.28 -24.17 17.48
C PHE A 82 11.45 -23.25 18.70
N ALA A 83 11.59 -23.81 19.90
CA ALA A 83 11.87 -23.05 21.12
C ALA A 83 13.23 -22.33 21.03
N PHE A 84 14.25 -23.00 20.49
CA PHE A 84 15.57 -22.41 20.28
C PHE A 84 15.52 -21.27 19.25
N ILE A 85 14.84 -21.49 18.11
CA ILE A 85 14.61 -20.43 17.11
C ILE A 85 13.86 -19.26 17.73
N HIS A 86 12.82 -19.53 18.53
CA HIS A 86 12.07 -18.52 19.25
C HIS A 86 12.98 -17.70 20.19
N ASP A 87 13.80 -18.36 21.01
CA ASP A 87 14.69 -17.67 21.96
C ASP A 87 15.79 -16.89 21.24
N ILE A 88 16.35 -17.39 20.14
CA ILE A 88 17.26 -16.64 19.25
C ILE A 88 16.60 -15.36 18.76
N VAL A 89 15.36 -15.48 18.27
CA VAL A 89 14.60 -14.32 17.80
C VAL A 89 14.42 -13.35 18.97
N VAL A 90 13.86 -13.77 20.11
CA VAL A 90 13.65 -12.93 21.30
C VAL A 90 14.93 -12.22 21.75
N TRP A 91 16.08 -12.90 21.74
CA TRP A 91 17.37 -12.29 22.06
C TRP A 91 17.80 -11.24 21.04
N ALA A 92 17.66 -11.51 19.74
CA ALA A 92 17.94 -10.52 18.70
C ALA A 92 17.10 -9.25 18.92
N LEU A 93 15.82 -9.40 19.28
CA LEU A 93 14.93 -8.27 19.57
C LEU A 93 15.30 -7.50 20.79
N TRP A 94 15.69 -8.21 21.83
CA TRP A 94 16.21 -7.58 23.03
C TRP A 94 17.43 -6.73 22.69
N GLY A 95 18.30 -7.21 21.80
CA GLY A 95 19.44 -6.46 21.28
C GLY A 95 19.02 -5.14 20.63
N VAL A 96 18.06 -5.19 19.70
CA VAL A 96 17.51 -3.98 19.09
C VAL A 96 16.93 -3.05 20.14
N TYR A 97 16.11 -3.56 21.05
CA TYR A 97 15.50 -2.76 22.11
C TYR A 97 16.54 -2.00 22.91
N GLN A 98 17.66 -2.65 23.25
CA GLN A 98 18.76 -2.00 23.95
C GLN A 98 19.45 -0.93 23.11
N ILE A 99 19.61 -1.12 21.79
CA ILE A 99 20.13 -0.07 20.88
C ILE A 99 19.22 1.16 20.93
N LEU A 100 17.90 0.98 20.87
CA LEU A 100 16.94 2.09 20.93
C LEU A 100 16.98 2.82 22.27
N ILE A 101 17.13 2.09 23.39
CA ILE A 101 17.33 2.72 24.70
C ILE A 101 18.60 3.58 24.69
N ILE A 102 19.73 3.03 24.25
CA ILE A 102 21.00 3.77 24.23
C ILE A 102 20.88 5.00 23.33
N PHE A 103 20.23 4.88 22.17
CA PHE A 103 20.01 6.02 21.29
C PHE A 103 19.16 7.10 21.98
N THR A 104 18.14 6.71 22.73
CA THR A 104 17.33 7.62 23.55
C THR A 104 18.16 8.28 24.66
N GLU A 105 19.03 7.51 25.32
CA GLU A 105 19.96 7.99 26.34
C GLU A 105 21.01 8.95 25.73
N ILE A 106 21.51 8.71 24.52
CA ILE A 106 22.41 9.60 23.76
C ILE A 106 21.70 10.90 23.42
N ILE A 107 20.48 10.87 22.87
CA ILE A 107 19.71 12.09 22.58
C ILE A 107 19.48 12.89 23.86
N TYR A 108 19.16 12.21 24.97
CA TYR A 108 19.01 12.85 26.27
C TYR A 108 20.32 13.48 26.74
N PHE A 109 21.45 12.79 26.56
CA PHE A 109 22.78 13.31 26.87
C PHE A 109 23.12 14.54 26.02
N ILE A 110 22.93 14.48 24.70
CA ILE A 110 23.09 15.61 23.78
C ILE A 110 22.24 16.78 24.23
N LYS A 111 20.97 16.56 24.58
CA LYS A 111 20.08 17.60 25.13
C LYS A 111 20.66 18.24 26.40
N VAL A 112 21.19 17.43 27.32
CA VAL A 112 21.80 17.93 28.57
C VAL A 112 23.03 18.76 28.24
N VAL A 113 23.91 18.29 27.36
CA VAL A 113 25.12 19.00 26.93
C VAL A 113 24.75 20.31 26.23
N LEU A 114 23.86 20.29 25.24
CA LEU A 114 23.34 21.48 24.57
C LEU A 114 22.69 22.45 25.55
N TYR A 115 21.89 21.95 26.48
CA TYR A 115 21.30 22.76 27.55
C TYR A 115 22.38 23.46 28.36
N TRP A 116 23.44 22.77 28.76
CA TRP A 116 24.55 23.35 29.54
C TRP A 116 25.42 24.30 28.73
N ILE A 117 25.71 24.00 27.46
CA ILE A 117 26.44 24.90 26.55
C ILE A 117 25.65 26.19 26.36
N ILE A 118 24.36 26.08 26.03
CA ILE A 118 23.45 27.23 25.89
C ILE A 118 23.33 27.96 27.23
N HIS A 119 23.22 27.24 28.35
CA HIS A 119 23.15 27.84 29.67
C HIS A 119 24.44 28.58 30.04
N ALA A 120 25.61 28.05 29.70
CA ALA A 120 26.91 28.68 29.93
C ALA A 120 27.11 29.91 29.04
N PHE A 121 26.83 29.80 27.74
CA PHE A 121 26.88 30.91 26.79
C PHE A 121 25.92 32.04 27.18
N ILE A 122 24.74 31.68 27.68
CA ILE A 122 23.74 32.67 28.10
C ILE A 122 23.97 33.16 29.54
N TRP A 123 24.58 32.38 30.42
CA TRP A 123 25.08 32.86 31.72
C TRP A 123 26.11 33.97 31.51
N PHE A 124 26.99 33.79 30.52
CA PHE A 124 27.90 34.82 30.03
C PHE A 124 27.15 36.04 29.46
N LEU A 125 26.08 35.87 28.68
CA LEU A 125 25.26 36.98 28.17
C LEU A 125 24.36 37.65 29.24
N LYS A 126 23.98 36.94 30.31
CA LYS A 126 23.19 37.46 31.44
C LYS A 126 23.93 38.55 32.21
N LEU A 127 25.26 38.53 32.17
CA LEU A 127 26.12 39.58 32.71
C LEU A 127 25.96 40.91 31.94
N LEU A 128 25.45 40.88 30.70
CA LEU A 128 25.43 42.04 29.82
C LEU A 128 24.12 42.85 29.87
N VAL A 129 22.90 42.28 29.79
CA VAL A 129 21.62 43.07 29.82
C VAL A 129 20.36 42.21 30.16
N PRO A 130 19.35 42.73 30.91
CA PRO A 130 18.08 42.05 31.20
C PRO A 130 17.24 41.61 29.99
N PHE A 131 17.39 42.24 28.82
CA PHE A 131 16.75 41.82 27.56
C PHE A 131 17.04 40.34 27.22
N TRP A 132 18.26 39.86 27.50
CA TRP A 132 18.67 38.48 27.24
C TRP A 132 17.95 37.46 28.14
N ARG A 133 17.38 37.87 29.28
CA ARG A 133 16.60 36.98 30.16
C ARG A 133 15.25 36.58 29.54
N LEU A 134 14.65 37.49 28.79
CA LEU A 134 13.40 37.25 28.05
C LEU A 134 13.67 36.40 26.80
N VAL A 135 14.71 36.75 26.04
CA VAL A 135 15.18 35.95 24.89
C VAL A 135 15.55 34.52 25.34
N TYR A 136 16.18 34.35 26.51
CA TYR A 136 16.48 33.05 27.10
C TYR A 136 15.24 32.20 27.38
N HIS A 137 14.21 32.77 28.01
CA HIS A 137 12.98 32.03 28.29
C HIS A 137 12.27 31.63 26.99
N LEU A 138 12.25 32.53 26.00
CA LEU A 138 11.65 32.25 24.69
C LEU A 138 12.44 31.19 23.92
N LEU A 139 13.78 31.30 23.82
CA LEU A 139 14.62 30.32 23.15
C LEU A 139 14.51 28.94 23.81
N LEU A 140 14.69 28.84 25.13
CA LEU A 140 14.60 27.54 25.81
C LEU A 140 13.20 26.92 25.69
N PHE A 141 12.16 27.74 25.78
CA PHE A 141 10.79 27.24 25.67
C PHE A 141 10.51 26.76 24.25
N TYR A 142 10.71 27.61 23.23
CA TYR A 142 10.29 27.32 21.86
C TYR A 142 11.27 26.44 21.05
N LEU A 143 12.57 26.45 21.35
CA LEU A 143 13.54 25.60 20.63
C LEU A 143 13.84 24.27 21.32
N ILE A 144 13.80 24.22 22.66
CA ILE A 144 14.21 23.01 23.40
C ILE A 144 13.02 22.31 24.03
N LYS A 145 12.26 23.00 24.90
CA LYS A 145 11.18 22.34 25.66
C LYS A 145 10.01 21.95 24.78
N TRP A 146 9.54 22.87 23.94
CA TRP A 146 8.34 22.69 23.14
C TRP A 146 8.52 21.63 22.03
N PRO A 147 9.61 21.63 21.23
CA PRO A 147 9.86 20.55 20.26
C PRO A 147 10.09 19.19 20.94
N TRP A 148 10.74 19.17 22.10
CA TRP A 148 10.92 17.94 22.89
C TRP A 148 9.57 17.36 23.36
N TRP A 149 8.64 18.21 23.77
CA TRP A 149 7.30 17.75 24.16
C TRP A 149 6.55 17.17 22.97
N ILE A 150 6.58 17.85 21.83
CA ILE A 150 6.00 17.38 20.57
C ILE A 150 6.59 16.01 20.18
N TYR A 151 7.92 15.86 20.25
CA TYR A 151 8.60 14.58 20.00
C TYR A 151 8.11 13.47 20.95
N ARG A 152 8.04 13.75 22.26
CA ARG A 152 7.57 12.77 23.25
C ARG A 152 6.12 12.37 23.02
N TYR A 153 5.27 13.30 22.56
CA TYR A 153 3.88 12.99 22.20
C TYR A 153 3.80 12.11 20.96
N ALA A 154 4.58 12.42 19.94
CA ALA A 154 4.68 11.61 18.73
C ALA A 154 5.15 10.18 19.05
N PHE A 155 6.17 10.02 19.91
CA PHE A 155 6.62 8.70 20.37
C PHE A 155 5.53 7.96 21.16
N ASN A 156 4.91 8.62 22.14
CA ASN A 156 3.89 8.02 22.99
C ASN A 156 2.57 7.69 22.28
N ALA A 157 2.36 8.21 21.07
CA ALA A 157 1.21 7.82 20.24
C ALA A 157 1.34 6.37 19.75
N ILE A 158 2.56 5.87 19.47
CA ILE A 158 2.81 4.50 18.99
C ILE A 158 2.19 3.46 19.93
N LYS A 159 2.36 3.62 21.25
CA LYS A 159 1.86 2.66 22.26
C LYS A 159 0.37 2.39 22.11
N LYS A 160 -0.42 3.39 21.73
CA LYS A 160 -1.88 3.30 21.65
C LYS A 160 -2.37 2.96 20.23
N THR A 161 -1.49 3.00 19.23
CA THR A 161 -1.79 2.61 17.84
C THR A 161 -2.24 1.16 17.74
N TYR A 162 -1.62 0.25 18.50
CA TYR A 162 -1.86 -1.20 18.40
C TYR A 162 -3.07 -1.69 19.21
N ASN A 163 -3.84 -0.78 19.80
CA ASN A 163 -5.06 -1.17 20.50
C ASN A 163 -6.10 -1.68 19.50
N TRP A 164 -6.69 -2.84 19.79
CA TRP A 164 -7.63 -3.52 18.90
C TRP A 164 -8.85 -2.68 18.51
N ASN A 165 -9.43 -1.93 19.46
CA ASN A 165 -10.59 -1.09 19.17
C ASN A 165 -10.21 0.05 18.21
N ILE A 166 -9.05 0.67 18.42
CA ILE A 166 -8.53 1.74 17.56
C ILE A 166 -8.24 1.17 16.17
N LEU A 167 -7.52 0.06 16.06
CA LEU A 167 -7.19 -0.57 14.78
C LEU A 167 -8.43 -0.96 13.98
N LYS A 168 -9.49 -1.47 14.63
CA LYS A 168 -10.74 -1.80 13.93
C LYS A 168 -11.41 -0.59 13.30
N VAL A 169 -11.55 0.49 14.06
CA VAL A 169 -12.10 1.75 13.53
C VAL A 169 -11.23 2.26 12.39
N SER A 170 -9.91 2.28 12.59
CA SER A 170 -8.97 2.74 11.58
C SER A 170 -8.98 1.88 10.32
N PHE A 171 -9.15 0.57 10.42
CA PHE A 171 -9.26 -0.32 9.27
C PHE A 171 -10.54 -0.06 8.47
N ILE A 172 -11.69 0.09 9.14
CA ILE A 172 -12.96 0.40 8.47
C ILE A 172 -12.85 1.74 7.72
N GLY A 173 -12.32 2.78 8.36
CA GLY A 173 -12.17 4.07 7.69
C GLY A 173 -11.08 4.08 6.62
N ALA A 174 -9.97 3.36 6.81
CA ALA A 174 -8.94 3.18 5.79
C ALA A 174 -9.50 2.48 4.55
N PHE A 175 -10.33 1.44 4.77
CA PHE A 175 -11.04 0.75 3.71
C PHE A 175 -11.91 1.68 2.89
N PHE A 176 -12.80 2.44 3.53
CA PHE A 176 -13.65 3.38 2.81
C PHE A 176 -12.85 4.51 2.15
N ALA A 177 -11.79 5.03 2.79
CA ALA A 177 -10.95 6.07 2.21
C ALA A 177 -10.25 5.59 0.93
N LEU A 178 -9.58 4.44 0.99
CA LEU A 178 -8.88 3.87 -0.16
C LEU A 178 -9.85 3.37 -1.23
N PHE A 179 -11.01 2.84 -0.85
CA PHE A 179 -12.04 2.42 -1.80
C PHE A 179 -12.59 3.61 -2.58
N ILE A 180 -12.93 4.72 -1.91
CA ILE A 180 -13.38 5.95 -2.57
C ILE A 180 -12.28 6.47 -3.50
N PHE A 181 -11.04 6.57 -3.02
CA PHE A 181 -9.92 7.01 -3.84
C PHE A 181 -9.74 6.12 -5.08
N GLN A 182 -9.75 4.80 -4.92
CA GLN A 182 -9.60 3.83 -6.00
C GLN A 182 -10.74 3.92 -7.02
N LEU A 183 -11.98 4.11 -6.57
CA LEU A 183 -13.14 4.28 -7.42
C LEU A 183 -12.95 5.50 -8.32
N PHE A 184 -12.66 6.67 -7.74
CA PHE A 184 -12.47 7.91 -8.50
C PHE A 184 -11.23 7.85 -9.40
N TYR A 185 -10.14 7.22 -8.96
CA TYR A 185 -8.95 6.99 -9.77
C TYR A 185 -9.25 6.12 -11.00
N THR A 186 -10.03 5.05 -10.82
CA THR A 186 -10.44 4.15 -11.91
C THR A 186 -11.36 4.87 -12.91
N PHE A 187 -12.29 5.70 -12.43
CA PHE A 187 -13.13 6.54 -13.30
C PHE A 187 -12.32 7.59 -14.07
N ALA A 188 -11.37 8.25 -13.41
CA ALA A 188 -10.49 9.24 -14.04
C ALA A 188 -9.72 8.65 -15.23
N ILE A 189 -9.15 7.44 -15.05
CA ILE A 189 -8.45 6.72 -16.12
C ILE A 189 -9.43 6.24 -17.21
N SER A 190 -10.60 5.75 -16.82
CA SER A 190 -11.56 5.15 -17.76
C SER A 190 -12.20 6.18 -18.70
N TRP A 191 -12.34 7.43 -18.25
CA TRP A 191 -12.96 8.51 -19.01
C TRP A 191 -11.99 9.62 -19.43
N ASP A 192 -10.70 9.50 -19.11
CA ASP A 192 -9.65 10.48 -19.45
C ASP A 192 -9.97 11.91 -18.96
N ILE A 193 -10.63 12.02 -17.80
CA ILE A 193 -11.00 13.31 -17.20
C ILE A 193 -9.90 13.75 -16.23
N ILE A 194 -9.07 14.68 -16.69
CA ILE A 194 -7.98 15.27 -15.90
C ILE A 194 -8.56 15.95 -14.65
N GLY A 195 -8.04 15.61 -13.47
CA GLY A 195 -8.42 16.21 -12.19
C GLY A 195 -9.56 15.52 -11.44
N PHE A 196 -10.25 14.53 -12.04
CA PHE A 196 -11.32 13.80 -11.34
C PHE A 196 -10.82 13.01 -10.12
N ASN A 197 -9.53 12.63 -10.13
CA ASN A 197 -8.83 12.03 -8.99
C ASN A 197 -8.75 12.96 -7.77
N LEU A 198 -8.69 14.28 -7.94
CA LEU A 198 -8.65 15.25 -6.84
C LEU A 198 -9.96 15.23 -6.04
N ILE A 199 -11.10 15.04 -6.70
CA ILE A 199 -12.41 14.88 -6.05
C ILE A 199 -12.39 13.64 -5.17
N GLY A 200 -11.84 12.53 -5.67
CA GLY A 200 -11.65 11.30 -4.90
C GLY A 200 -10.81 11.50 -3.64
N ILE A 201 -9.72 12.28 -3.72
CA ILE A 201 -8.87 12.61 -2.57
C ILE A 201 -9.65 13.42 -1.52
N ILE A 202 -10.38 14.44 -1.96
CA ILE A 202 -11.17 15.30 -1.07
C ILE A 202 -12.25 14.47 -0.36
N LEU A 203 -12.97 13.61 -1.08
CA LEU A 203 -14.00 12.74 -0.50
C LEU A 203 -13.41 11.67 0.43
N ALA A 204 -12.20 11.18 0.15
CA ALA A 204 -11.50 10.25 1.03
C ALA A 204 -11.12 10.87 2.39
N LEU A 205 -11.13 12.21 2.53
CA LEU A 205 -10.97 12.87 3.84
C LEU A 205 -12.15 12.61 4.78
N LEU A 206 -13.34 12.26 4.26
CA LEU A 206 -14.52 12.02 5.09
C LEU A 206 -14.36 10.77 5.97
N PRO A 207 -14.03 9.57 5.44
CA PRO A 207 -13.70 8.42 6.30
C PRO A 207 -12.52 8.68 7.23
N VAL A 208 -11.51 9.44 6.81
CA VAL A 208 -10.36 9.79 7.66
C VAL A 208 -10.80 10.65 8.86
N THR A 209 -11.63 11.67 8.61
CA THR A 209 -12.21 12.53 9.66
C THR A 209 -13.05 11.70 10.63
N TRP A 210 -13.86 10.77 10.11
CA TRP A 210 -14.64 9.85 10.93
C TRP A 210 -13.75 9.06 11.89
N VAL A 211 -12.68 8.44 11.38
CA VAL A 211 -11.72 7.68 12.18
C VAL A 211 -11.11 8.54 13.27
N PHE A 212 -10.65 9.75 12.95
CA PHE A 212 -10.08 10.64 13.96
C PHE A 212 -11.09 11.04 15.02
N GLY A 213 -12.36 11.26 14.66
CA GLY A 213 -13.45 11.54 15.60
C GLY A 213 -13.73 10.38 16.55
N GLU A 214 -13.73 9.16 16.03
CA GLU A 214 -13.96 7.97 16.85
C GLU A 214 -12.77 7.61 17.73
N ILE A 215 -11.54 7.77 17.23
CA ILE A 215 -10.34 7.61 18.06
C ILE A 215 -10.34 8.65 19.19
N ALA A 216 -10.67 9.91 18.89
CA ALA A 216 -10.79 10.95 19.90
C ALA A 216 -11.85 10.60 20.96
N SER A 217 -13.00 10.08 20.56
CA SER A 217 -14.06 9.60 21.47
C SER A 217 -13.58 8.45 22.37
N ILE A 218 -12.98 7.40 21.78
CA ILE A 218 -12.44 6.25 22.52
C ILE A 218 -11.42 6.71 23.56
N ARG A 219 -10.57 7.67 23.19
CA ARG A 219 -9.52 8.21 24.07
C ARG A 219 -10.09 9.12 25.15
N GLY A 220 -11.05 9.98 24.82
CA GLY A 220 -11.69 10.90 25.75
C GLY A 220 -12.55 10.22 26.80
N GLN A 221 -13.31 9.20 26.39
CA GLN A 221 -14.21 8.45 27.27
C GLN A 221 -13.54 7.23 27.93
N LYS A 222 -12.21 7.06 27.78
CA LYS A 222 -11.42 5.95 28.34
C LYS A 222 -11.93 4.54 27.94
N LEU A 223 -12.42 4.38 26.72
CA LEU A 223 -13.01 3.12 26.21
C LEU A 223 -12.00 2.13 25.60
N LEU A 224 -10.72 2.25 25.94
CA LEU A 224 -9.64 1.44 25.33
C LEU A 224 -9.74 -0.06 25.65
N TYR A 225 -10.35 -0.42 26.80
CA TYR A 225 -10.42 -1.80 27.31
C TYR A 225 -11.85 -2.36 27.31
N VAL A 226 -12.82 -1.59 26.83
CA VAL A 226 -14.21 -2.01 26.69
C VAL A 226 -14.34 -2.87 25.43
N PRO A 227 -15.13 -3.96 25.42
CA PRO A 227 -15.34 -4.74 24.22
C PRO A 227 -15.90 -3.89 23.07
N PHE A 228 -15.40 -4.12 21.86
CA PHE A 228 -15.75 -3.31 20.68
C PHE A 228 -17.26 -3.26 20.38
N SER A 229 -18.00 -4.32 20.75
CA SER A 229 -19.46 -4.40 20.60
C SER A 229 -20.20 -3.28 21.33
N GLU A 230 -19.69 -2.81 22.46
CA GLU A 230 -20.28 -1.70 23.22
C GLU A 230 -19.75 -0.35 22.75
N VAL A 231 -18.50 -0.31 22.32
CA VAL A 231 -17.86 0.91 21.80
C VAL A 231 -18.55 1.39 20.53
N ARG A 232 -18.90 0.47 19.61
CA ARG A 232 -19.50 0.83 18.31
C ARG A 232 -20.84 1.57 18.41
N PHE A 233 -21.60 1.34 19.48
CA PHE A 233 -22.89 2.01 19.69
C PHE A 233 -22.73 3.46 20.20
N LYS A 234 -21.51 3.86 20.56
CA LYS A 234 -21.17 5.21 21.01
C LYS A 234 -20.50 6.05 19.92
N PHE A 235 -20.50 5.58 18.67
CA PHE A 235 -19.89 6.25 17.51
C PHE A 235 -20.67 7.47 17.01
N ARG A 236 -20.78 8.50 17.86
CA ARG A 236 -21.44 9.78 17.53
C ARG A 236 -20.44 10.85 17.09
N ASN A 237 -19.26 10.90 17.71
CA ASN A 237 -18.33 12.00 17.51
C ASN A 237 -17.70 12.01 16.11
N GLY A 238 -17.41 10.85 15.54
CA GLY A 238 -16.92 10.70 14.17
C GLY A 238 -17.95 11.12 13.14
N LEU A 239 -19.19 10.65 13.26
CA LEU A 239 -20.28 11.01 12.33
C LEU A 239 -20.58 12.51 12.37
N GLU A 240 -20.65 13.09 13.56
CA GLU A 240 -20.82 14.53 13.72
C GLU A 240 -19.63 15.28 13.08
N SER A 241 -18.39 14.84 13.29
CA SER A 241 -17.23 15.48 12.66
C SER A 241 -17.29 15.43 11.12
N VAL A 242 -17.72 14.31 10.56
CA VAL A 242 -17.96 14.16 9.11
C VAL A 242 -19.04 15.11 8.62
N ARG A 243 -20.17 15.21 9.33
CA ARG A 243 -21.25 16.15 9.01
C ARG A 243 -20.73 17.58 8.90
N GLY A 244 -19.84 17.98 9.81
CA GLY A 244 -19.29 19.33 9.76
C GLY A 244 -18.34 19.58 8.60
N ILE A 245 -17.51 18.59 8.25
CA ILE A 245 -16.67 18.68 7.04
C ILE A 245 -17.51 18.65 5.76
N LEU A 246 -18.54 17.81 5.70
CA LEU A 246 -19.50 17.78 4.59
C LEU A 246 -20.21 19.12 4.41
N PHE A 247 -20.59 19.79 5.49
CA PHE A 247 -21.16 21.13 5.43
C PHE A 247 -20.18 22.12 4.77
N PHE A 248 -18.92 22.14 5.20
CA PHE A 248 -17.91 23.01 4.58
C PHE A 248 -17.65 22.65 3.11
N MET A 249 -17.63 21.36 2.76
CA MET A 249 -17.51 20.91 1.36
C MET A 249 -18.72 21.35 0.52
N ALA A 250 -19.93 21.25 1.04
CA ALA A 250 -21.13 21.67 0.32
C ALA A 250 -21.13 23.19 0.07
N VAL A 251 -20.80 24.00 1.10
CA VAL A 251 -20.65 25.45 0.95
C VAL A 251 -19.53 25.79 -0.04
N PHE A 252 -18.41 25.06 -0.01
CA PHE A 252 -17.31 25.23 -0.96
C PHE A 252 -17.79 24.98 -2.41
N VAL A 253 -18.50 23.87 -2.67
CA VAL A 253 -19.01 23.56 -4.01
C VAL A 253 -20.01 24.61 -4.49
N VAL A 254 -20.94 25.04 -3.63
CA VAL A 254 -21.92 26.08 -3.99
C VAL A 254 -21.23 27.39 -4.33
N LEU A 255 -20.26 27.83 -3.53
CA LEU A 255 -19.51 29.06 -3.79
C LEU A 255 -18.63 28.95 -5.05
N PHE A 256 -18.01 27.81 -5.27
CA PHE A 256 -17.22 27.55 -6.47
C PHE A 256 -18.08 27.59 -7.75
N LEU A 257 -19.28 26.98 -7.71
CA LEU A 257 -20.23 27.06 -8.83
C LEU A 257 -20.74 28.48 -9.05
N ALA A 258 -20.98 29.25 -7.97
CA ALA A 258 -21.36 30.65 -8.07
C ALA A 258 -20.25 31.50 -8.69
N GLU A 259 -18.99 31.28 -8.31
CA GLU A 259 -17.82 31.94 -8.90
C GLU A 259 -17.65 31.60 -10.39
N ALA A 260 -17.80 30.32 -10.75
CA ALA A 260 -17.74 29.89 -12.15
C ALA A 260 -18.86 30.54 -12.98
N GLY A 261 -20.07 30.62 -12.43
CA GLY A 261 -21.21 31.31 -13.07
C GLY A 261 -20.96 32.82 -13.24
N LEU A 262 -20.43 33.50 -12.21
CA LEU A 262 -20.05 34.91 -12.28
C LEU A 262 -18.91 35.14 -13.28
N SER A 263 -17.94 34.22 -13.36
CA SER A 263 -16.84 34.29 -14.33
C SER A 263 -17.35 34.12 -15.77
N ALA A 264 -18.35 33.27 -15.97
CA ALA A 264 -19.02 33.13 -17.27
C ALA A 264 -19.79 34.39 -17.71
N LEU A 265 -20.10 35.33 -16.80
CA LEU A 265 -20.66 36.63 -17.20
C LEU A 265 -19.70 37.42 -18.10
N GLY A 266 -18.39 37.18 -17.98
CA GLY A 266 -17.38 37.75 -18.89
C GLY A 266 -17.47 37.24 -20.33
N TRP A 267 -18.23 36.17 -20.60
CA TRP A 267 -18.46 35.66 -21.96
C TRP A 267 -19.60 36.39 -22.68
N PHE A 268 -20.46 37.10 -21.96
CA PHE A 268 -21.46 37.95 -22.58
C PHE A 268 -20.82 39.28 -22.96
N GLY A 269 -20.51 39.47 -24.25
CA GLY A 269 -19.86 40.68 -24.77
C GLY A 269 -20.64 42.00 -24.52
N ASN A 270 -21.91 41.91 -24.10
CA ASN A 270 -22.76 43.05 -23.73
C ASN A 270 -22.85 43.29 -22.21
N ALA A 271 -22.11 42.54 -21.39
CA ALA A 271 -22.01 42.81 -19.96
C ALA A 271 -21.31 44.17 -19.78
N GLY A 272 -22.06 45.21 -19.40
CA GLY A 272 -21.50 46.54 -19.20
C GLY A 272 -20.33 46.54 -18.22
N VAL A 273 -19.36 47.45 -18.41
CA VAL A 273 -18.12 47.55 -17.60
C VAL A 273 -18.38 47.56 -16.08
N ILE A 274 -19.51 48.12 -15.65
CA ILE A 274 -19.95 48.15 -14.25
C ILE A 274 -20.30 46.75 -13.72
N LEU A 275 -21.02 45.93 -14.51
CA LEU A 275 -21.36 44.55 -14.13
C LEU A 275 -20.12 43.66 -14.06
N LEU A 276 -19.19 43.84 -14.99
CA LEU A 276 -17.87 43.18 -14.96
C LEU A 276 -17.08 43.60 -13.71
N GLY A 277 -17.06 44.89 -13.36
CA GLY A 277 -16.41 45.39 -12.15
C GLY A 277 -17.01 44.81 -10.86
N ILE A 278 -18.34 44.69 -10.78
CA ILE A 278 -19.04 44.05 -9.65
C ILE A 278 -18.70 42.55 -9.59
N ALA A 279 -18.77 41.85 -10.73
CA ALA A 279 -18.47 40.42 -10.80
C ALA A 279 -17.03 40.11 -10.38
N ILE A 280 -16.04 40.91 -10.80
CA ILE A 280 -14.63 40.76 -10.41
C ILE A 280 -14.46 40.90 -8.89
N ASN A 281 -15.07 41.93 -8.29
CA ASN A 281 -14.97 42.15 -6.84
C ASN A 281 -15.65 41.05 -6.03
N ILE A 282 -16.82 40.57 -6.47
CA ILE A 282 -17.51 39.45 -5.83
C ILE A 282 -16.69 38.16 -5.97
N ASN A 283 -16.12 37.89 -7.15
CA ASN A 283 -15.24 36.74 -7.37
C ASN A 283 -13.98 36.80 -6.50
N PHE A 284 -13.40 37.98 -6.27
CA PHE A 284 -12.28 38.14 -5.34
C PHE A 284 -12.67 37.75 -3.90
N VAL A 285 -13.85 38.21 -3.44
CA VAL A 285 -14.37 37.83 -2.11
C VAL A 285 -14.65 36.33 -2.04
N PHE A 286 -15.26 35.74 -3.07
CA PHE A 286 -15.52 34.30 -3.12
C PHE A 286 -14.22 33.50 -3.08
N ASN A 287 -13.19 33.90 -3.81
CA ASN A 287 -11.87 33.27 -3.76
C ASN A 287 -11.27 33.30 -2.34
N LEU A 288 -11.34 34.43 -1.65
CA LEU A 288 -10.85 34.55 -0.27
C LEU A 288 -11.61 33.59 0.66
N VAL A 289 -12.94 33.54 0.54
CA VAL A 289 -13.77 32.61 1.33
C VAL A 289 -13.47 31.15 0.97
N LEU A 290 -13.27 30.81 -0.29
CA LEU A 290 -12.91 29.47 -0.75
C LEU A 290 -11.55 29.04 -0.20
N ILE A 291 -10.56 29.92 -0.13
CA ILE A 291 -9.27 29.62 0.51
C ILE A 291 -9.46 29.29 2.00
N ILE A 292 -10.27 30.07 2.72
CA ILE A 292 -10.59 29.80 4.13
C ILE A 292 -11.33 28.46 4.28
N LEU A 293 -12.29 28.18 3.41
CA LEU A 293 -13.02 26.90 3.41
C LEU A 293 -12.11 25.72 3.07
N ALA A 294 -11.21 25.85 2.10
CA ALA A 294 -10.22 24.82 1.78
C ALA A 294 -9.32 24.54 2.99
N PHE A 295 -8.85 25.60 3.66
CA PHE A 295 -8.10 25.47 4.91
C PHE A 295 -8.92 24.75 5.99
N LEU A 296 -10.20 25.10 6.17
CA LEU A 296 -11.10 24.43 7.12
C LEU A 296 -11.41 22.98 6.75
N ILE A 297 -11.52 22.63 5.46
CA ILE A 297 -11.74 21.24 5.04
C ILE A 297 -10.51 20.40 5.40
N VAL A 298 -9.31 20.88 5.08
CA VAL A 298 -8.06 20.15 5.34
C VAL A 298 -7.72 20.12 6.84
N TYR A 299 -7.61 21.28 7.50
CA TYR A 299 -7.26 21.32 8.92
C TYR A 299 -8.42 20.93 9.84
N GLY A 300 -9.66 21.20 9.43
CA GLY A 300 -10.84 20.75 10.16
C GLY A 300 -10.92 19.24 10.22
N SER A 301 -10.55 18.51 9.15
CA SER A 301 -10.52 17.04 9.17
C SER A 301 -9.66 16.47 10.32
N ILE A 302 -8.65 17.24 10.76
CA ILE A 302 -7.72 16.90 11.85
C ILE A 302 -8.22 17.41 13.20
N ILE A 303 -8.64 18.68 13.26
CA ILE A 303 -8.90 19.40 14.52
C ILE A 303 -10.34 19.21 15.00
N LEU A 304 -11.32 19.24 14.08
CA LEU A 304 -12.74 19.17 14.39
C LEU A 304 -13.11 17.92 15.22
N PRO A 305 -12.62 16.71 14.89
CA PRO A 305 -12.72 15.52 15.72
C PRO A 305 -12.51 15.72 17.23
N SER A 306 -11.42 16.38 17.60
CA SER A 306 -11.07 16.61 18.99
C SER A 306 -11.74 17.86 19.55
N PHE A 307 -12.03 18.85 18.70
CA PHE A 307 -12.72 20.08 19.08
C PHE A 307 -14.15 19.82 19.56
N ARG A 308 -14.93 19.00 18.83
CA ARG A 308 -16.33 18.68 19.17
C ARG A 308 -16.49 17.88 20.45
N LEU A 309 -15.46 17.14 20.85
CA LEU A 309 -15.49 16.38 22.09
C LEU A 309 -15.56 17.27 23.34
N TYR A 310 -14.98 18.48 23.26
CA TYR A 310 -14.86 19.40 24.39
C TYR A 310 -15.66 20.70 24.25
N ASN A 311 -16.18 20.98 23.05
CA ASN A 311 -16.96 22.18 22.78
C ASN A 311 -18.25 21.81 22.03
N GLU A 312 -19.36 22.43 22.41
CA GLU A 312 -20.58 22.38 21.61
C GLU A 312 -20.31 23.07 20.27
N PHE A 313 -20.51 22.34 19.18
CA PHE A 313 -20.23 22.83 17.83
C PHE A 313 -21.45 22.61 16.95
N ASN A 314 -21.92 23.71 16.36
CA ASN A 314 -22.94 23.75 15.34
C ASN A 314 -22.38 24.50 14.13
N GLU A 315 -22.39 23.87 12.96
CA GLU A 315 -21.70 24.31 11.76
C GLU A 315 -22.37 25.48 11.08
N THR A 316 -23.66 25.69 11.35
CA THR A 316 -24.43 26.83 10.84
C THR A 316 -24.19 28.12 11.63
N SER A 317 -23.57 28.03 12.82
CA SER A 317 -23.33 29.16 13.70
C SER A 317 -21.97 29.81 13.42
N PHE A 318 -21.98 31.04 12.91
CA PHE A 318 -20.75 31.79 12.61
C PHE A 318 -19.80 31.91 13.82
N PRO A 319 -20.27 32.24 15.05
CA PRO A 319 -19.41 32.24 16.24
C PRO A 319 -18.67 30.92 16.48
N ASN A 320 -19.32 29.78 16.22
CA ASN A 320 -18.71 28.47 16.39
C ASN A 320 -17.65 28.20 15.33
N VAL A 321 -17.94 28.54 14.06
CA VAL A 321 -16.98 28.42 12.96
C VAL A 321 -15.77 29.33 13.17
N TYR A 322 -16.00 30.56 13.63
CA TYR A 322 -14.93 31.51 13.99
C TYR A 322 -14.05 30.97 15.13
N ASN A 323 -14.66 30.40 16.17
CA ASN A 323 -13.92 29.75 17.26
C ASN A 323 -13.09 28.56 16.75
N LEU A 324 -13.64 27.72 15.87
CA LEU A 324 -12.90 26.63 15.23
C LEU A 324 -11.71 27.18 14.44
N LEU A 325 -11.91 28.20 13.60
CA LEU A 325 -10.85 28.83 12.81
C LEU A 325 -9.76 29.42 13.71
N LYS A 326 -10.13 30.12 14.79
CA LYS A 326 -9.19 30.66 15.78
C LYS A 326 -8.36 29.55 16.42
N HIS A 327 -8.99 28.44 16.79
CA HIS A 327 -8.30 27.27 17.31
C HIS A 327 -7.38 26.61 16.27
N ALA A 328 -7.84 26.52 15.01
CA ALA A 328 -7.07 25.96 13.91
C ALA A 328 -5.81 26.79 13.62
N VAL A 329 -5.94 28.11 13.53
CA VAL A 329 -4.79 29.03 13.31
C VAL A 329 -3.84 29.01 14.50
N LYS A 330 -4.34 29.04 15.75
CA LYS A 330 -3.47 29.03 16.94
C LYS A 330 -2.66 27.74 17.07
N ARG A 331 -3.18 26.63 16.56
CA ARG A 331 -2.57 25.30 16.68
C ARG A 331 -1.91 24.80 15.40
N SER A 332 -2.10 25.47 14.27
CA SER A 332 -1.55 25.05 12.97
C SER A 332 -0.04 24.84 13.04
N LEU A 333 0.69 25.77 13.65
CA LEU A 333 2.14 25.68 13.83
C LEU A 333 2.54 24.45 14.67
N GLN A 334 1.75 24.10 15.69
CA GLN A 334 2.00 22.93 16.53
C GLN A 334 1.78 21.62 15.75
N TYR A 335 0.69 21.54 14.99
CA TYR A 335 0.42 20.39 14.11
C TYR A 335 1.48 20.27 13.02
N PHE A 336 1.89 21.38 12.41
CA PHE A 336 2.89 21.42 11.35
C PHE A 336 4.27 20.99 11.84
N LEU A 337 4.79 21.61 12.91
CA LEU A 337 6.11 21.26 13.45
C LEU A 337 6.13 19.85 14.03
N GLY A 338 5.03 19.41 14.64
CA GLY A 338 4.94 18.06 15.14
C GLY A 338 4.65 16.99 14.09
N PHE A 339 4.33 17.40 12.86
CA PHE A 339 4.23 16.48 11.74
C PHE A 339 5.57 15.80 11.44
N ILE A 340 6.71 16.48 11.65
CA ILE A 340 8.05 15.92 11.40
C ILE A 340 8.33 14.68 12.26
N PRO A 341 8.32 14.77 13.62
CA PRO A 341 8.51 13.58 14.45
C PRO A 341 7.33 12.60 14.30
N ALA A 342 6.11 13.08 14.07
CA ALA A 342 4.96 12.20 13.86
C ALA A 342 5.11 11.35 12.60
N PHE A 343 5.62 11.90 11.50
CA PHE A 343 5.85 11.17 10.27
C PHE A 343 6.92 10.08 10.47
N PHE A 344 8.03 10.40 11.13
CA PHE A 344 9.07 9.43 11.46
C PHE A 344 8.54 8.25 12.28
N PHE A 345 7.80 8.54 13.36
CA PHE A 345 7.22 7.51 14.21
C PHE A 345 6.03 6.78 13.57
N GLY A 346 5.27 7.45 12.71
CA GLY A 346 4.23 6.84 11.89
C GLY A 346 4.82 5.85 10.89
N ALA A 347 5.96 6.17 10.27
CA ALA A 347 6.70 5.25 9.40
C ALA A 347 7.18 4.01 10.18
N ILE A 348 7.62 4.16 11.42
CA ILE A 348 7.95 3.01 12.29
C ILE A 348 6.70 2.20 12.64
N ALA A 349 5.56 2.86 12.85
CA ALA A 349 4.31 2.19 13.23
C ALA A 349 3.69 1.34 12.11
N ILE A 350 3.96 1.65 10.84
CA ILE A 350 3.44 0.84 9.72
C ILE A 350 4.25 -0.40 9.42
N VAL A 351 5.52 -0.44 9.85
CA VAL A 351 6.42 -1.54 9.45
C VAL A 351 5.76 -2.90 9.68
N PRO A 352 5.21 -3.25 10.84
CA PRO A 352 4.55 -4.55 11.06
C PRO A 352 3.57 -4.95 9.97
N SER A 353 2.69 -4.02 9.64
CA SER A 353 1.62 -4.23 8.67
C SER A 353 2.14 -4.36 7.25
N THR A 354 3.12 -3.53 6.88
CA THR A 354 3.76 -3.58 5.56
C THR A 354 4.44 -4.91 5.33
N VAL A 355 5.12 -5.45 6.35
CA VAL A 355 5.81 -6.74 6.23
C VAL A 355 4.84 -7.89 6.18
N PHE A 356 3.82 -7.86 7.02
CA PHE A 356 2.79 -8.88 7.00
C PHE A 356 2.14 -8.97 5.60
N VAL A 357 1.80 -7.82 5.02
CA VAL A 357 1.26 -7.75 3.65
C VAL A 357 2.28 -8.18 2.61
N ALA A 358 3.54 -7.74 2.70
CA ALA A 358 4.59 -8.14 1.77
C ALA A 358 4.88 -9.64 1.80
N LEU A 359 4.90 -10.24 2.99
CA LEU A 359 5.03 -11.68 3.19
C LEU A 359 3.86 -12.45 2.60
N ALA A 360 2.62 -12.02 2.90
CA ALA A 360 1.43 -12.64 2.36
C ALA A 360 1.42 -12.58 0.83
N LEU A 361 1.82 -11.44 0.26
CA LEU A 361 1.99 -11.25 -1.18
C LEU A 361 3.05 -12.18 -1.75
N TRP A 362 4.24 -12.25 -1.12
CA TRP A 362 5.33 -13.09 -1.58
C TRP A 362 4.95 -14.57 -1.59
N ILE A 363 4.36 -15.09 -0.50
CA ILE A 363 3.87 -16.49 -0.43
C ILE A 363 2.82 -16.74 -1.50
N THR A 364 1.87 -15.82 -1.69
CA THR A 364 0.82 -15.96 -2.72
C THR A 364 1.42 -16.03 -4.12
N MET A 365 2.43 -15.20 -4.41
CA MET A 365 3.13 -15.22 -5.69
C MET A 365 3.89 -16.52 -5.92
N GLN A 366 4.58 -17.05 -4.91
CA GLN A 366 5.29 -18.33 -4.99
C GLN A 366 4.34 -19.51 -5.24
N VAL A 367 3.22 -19.57 -4.50
CA VAL A 367 2.20 -20.62 -4.70
C VAL A 367 1.59 -20.53 -6.09
N LYS A 368 1.29 -19.32 -6.57
CA LYS A 368 0.77 -19.09 -7.91
C LYS A 368 1.76 -19.55 -8.99
N GLU A 369 3.02 -19.15 -8.89
CA GLU A 369 4.08 -19.51 -9.82
C GLU A 369 4.23 -21.03 -9.91
N TYR A 370 4.34 -21.70 -8.76
CA TYR A 370 4.41 -23.16 -8.68
C TYR A 370 3.22 -23.86 -9.35
N ILE A 371 1.97 -23.46 -9.02
CA ILE A 371 0.76 -24.04 -9.62
C ILE A 371 0.73 -23.82 -11.13
N THR A 372 1.22 -22.66 -11.59
CA THR A 372 1.21 -22.31 -13.02
C THR A 372 2.24 -23.13 -13.79
N ILE A 373 3.46 -23.27 -13.26
CA ILE A 373 4.51 -24.12 -13.84
C ILE A 373 4.04 -25.57 -13.97
N VAL A 374 3.48 -26.16 -12.90
CA VAL A 374 2.98 -27.54 -12.93
C VAL A 374 1.88 -27.73 -13.98
N LYS A 375 1.01 -26.72 -14.18
CA LYS A 375 -0.01 -26.77 -15.24
C LYS A 375 0.58 -26.65 -16.63
N ILE A 376 1.59 -25.79 -16.82
CA ILE A 376 2.31 -25.64 -18.09
C ILE A 376 2.98 -26.96 -18.45
N GLU A 377 3.73 -27.58 -17.52
CA GLU A 377 4.39 -28.87 -17.74
C GLU A 377 3.38 -29.95 -18.16
N LYS A 378 2.23 -30.01 -17.48
CA LYS A 378 1.15 -30.93 -17.86
C LYS A 378 0.65 -30.68 -19.29
N LEU A 379 0.38 -29.42 -19.65
CA LEU A 379 -0.08 -29.07 -21.00
C LEU A 379 0.99 -29.34 -22.08
N VAL A 380 2.27 -29.10 -21.79
CA VAL A 380 3.38 -29.44 -22.70
C VAL A 380 3.43 -30.95 -22.94
N THR A 381 3.19 -31.76 -21.91
CA THR A 381 3.08 -33.22 -22.11
C THR A 381 1.84 -33.59 -22.93
N GLU A 382 0.67 -33.00 -22.68
CA GLU A 382 -0.54 -33.22 -23.49
C GLU A 382 -0.33 -32.79 -24.96
N GLN A 383 0.40 -31.69 -25.19
CA GLN A 383 0.76 -31.19 -26.52
C GLN A 383 1.61 -32.20 -27.30
N ALA A 384 2.59 -32.85 -26.64
CA ALA A 384 3.43 -33.87 -27.26
C ALA A 384 2.65 -35.12 -27.72
N TYR A 385 1.46 -35.36 -27.16
CA TYR A 385 0.56 -36.45 -27.53
C TYR A 385 -0.63 -36.00 -28.40
N ALA A 386 -0.67 -34.74 -28.84
CA ALA A 386 -1.77 -34.21 -29.64
C ALA A 386 -1.90 -34.97 -30.98
N THR A 387 -3.13 -35.36 -31.30
CA THR A 387 -3.39 -36.23 -32.46
C THR A 387 -3.61 -35.46 -33.75
N ASN A 388 -3.90 -34.16 -33.66
CA ASN A 388 -4.11 -33.28 -34.81
C ASN A 388 -3.49 -31.89 -34.58
N GLN A 389 -3.24 -31.17 -35.69
CA GLN A 389 -2.57 -29.87 -35.69
C GLN A 389 -3.37 -28.76 -34.96
N ILE A 390 -4.69 -28.88 -34.91
CA ILE A 390 -5.58 -27.89 -34.28
C ILE A 390 -5.54 -28.02 -32.76
N GLU A 391 -5.52 -29.25 -32.25
CA GLU A 391 -5.41 -29.60 -30.84
C GLU A 391 -4.05 -29.14 -30.30
N ASP A 392 -2.97 -29.42 -31.03
CA ASP A 392 -1.62 -28.89 -30.74
C ASP A 392 -1.63 -27.35 -30.63
N TYR A 393 -2.18 -26.67 -31.64
CA TYR A 393 -2.28 -25.20 -31.64
C TYR A 393 -3.11 -24.65 -30.46
N LYS A 394 -4.22 -25.31 -30.13
CA LYS A 394 -5.09 -24.91 -29.01
C LYS A 394 -4.40 -25.08 -27.67
N ILE A 395 -3.65 -26.17 -27.48
CA ILE A 395 -2.86 -26.40 -26.26
C ILE A 395 -1.73 -25.37 -26.17
N GLY A 396 -1.03 -25.09 -27.27
CA GLY A 396 -0.01 -24.04 -27.33
C GLY A 396 -0.54 -22.67 -26.89
N LYS A 397 -1.73 -22.26 -27.36
CA LYS A 397 -2.37 -21.01 -26.91
C LYS A 397 -2.76 -21.00 -25.44
N GLU A 398 -3.10 -22.15 -24.87
CA GLU A 398 -3.39 -22.27 -23.44
C GLU A 398 -2.11 -22.14 -22.61
N ILE A 399 -0.99 -22.69 -23.09
CA ILE A 399 0.36 -22.52 -22.51
C ILE A 399 0.77 -21.06 -22.53
N ASP A 400 0.69 -20.38 -23.68
CA ASP A 400 0.96 -18.93 -23.82
C ASP A 400 0.18 -18.11 -22.78
N ARG A 401 -1.07 -18.51 -22.50
CA ARG A 401 -1.92 -17.87 -21.50
C ARG A 401 -1.39 -18.04 -20.09
N LEU A 402 -0.96 -19.25 -19.75
CA LEU A 402 -0.47 -19.56 -18.43
C LEU A 402 0.88 -18.92 -18.18
N GLU A 403 1.76 -18.86 -19.18
CA GLU A 403 3.02 -18.11 -19.11
C GLU A 403 2.75 -16.62 -18.88
N TYR A 404 1.80 -16.04 -19.61
CA TYR A 404 1.34 -14.68 -19.38
C TYR A 404 0.79 -14.48 -17.95
N VAL A 405 -0.04 -15.42 -17.47
CA VAL A 405 -0.54 -15.38 -16.09
C VAL A 405 0.61 -15.51 -15.09
N ALA A 406 1.63 -16.33 -15.33
CA ALA A 406 2.80 -16.46 -14.46
C ALA A 406 3.56 -15.12 -14.34
N ALA A 407 3.71 -14.40 -15.46
CA ALA A 407 4.38 -13.10 -15.50
C ALA A 407 3.62 -11.97 -14.78
N PHE A 408 2.30 -12.07 -14.62
CA PHE A 408 1.50 -11.09 -13.86
C PHE A 408 1.94 -11.05 -12.37
N PRO A 409 2.00 -9.89 -11.67
CA PRO A 409 1.62 -8.55 -12.11
C PRO A 409 2.76 -7.73 -12.73
N LYS A 410 3.94 -8.32 -13.01
CA LYS A 410 5.13 -7.55 -13.47
C LYS A 410 4.86 -6.75 -14.75
N GLN A 411 3.96 -7.23 -15.61
CA GLN A 411 3.59 -6.61 -16.89
C GLN A 411 2.27 -5.82 -16.85
N PHE A 412 1.59 -5.71 -15.70
CA PHE A 412 0.23 -5.16 -15.62
C PHE A 412 0.03 -3.79 -16.27
N PHE A 413 0.95 -2.84 -16.04
CA PHE A 413 0.86 -1.52 -16.68
C PHE A 413 1.13 -1.57 -18.19
N GLN A 414 2.01 -2.46 -18.64
CA GLN A 414 2.25 -2.70 -20.07
C GLN A 414 1.00 -3.32 -20.73
N ASP A 415 0.28 -4.17 -20.00
CA ASP A 415 -0.95 -4.83 -20.43
C ASP A 415 -2.12 -3.85 -20.60
N ILE A 416 -2.27 -2.90 -19.67
CA ILE A 416 -3.26 -1.81 -19.79
C ILE A 416 -3.00 -1.00 -21.06
N ASN A 417 -1.73 -0.68 -21.34
CA ASN A 417 -1.33 0.04 -22.55
C ASN A 417 -1.50 -0.83 -23.81
N HIS A 418 -1.35 -2.15 -23.70
CA HIS A 418 -1.57 -3.11 -24.78
C HIS A 418 -3.04 -3.33 -25.14
N ARG A 419 -4.00 -2.81 -24.36
CA ARG A 419 -5.43 -3.00 -24.63
C ARG A 419 -5.85 -2.50 -26.02
N THR A 420 -5.31 -1.38 -26.48
CA THR A 420 -5.57 -0.83 -27.82
C THR A 420 -4.94 -1.70 -28.90
N LEU A 421 -3.75 -2.24 -28.63
CA LEU A 421 -3.03 -3.14 -29.52
C LEU A 421 -3.77 -4.47 -29.68
N LEU A 422 -4.23 -5.09 -28.59
CA LEU A 422 -5.04 -6.32 -28.62
C LEU A 422 -6.34 -6.13 -29.42
N LYS A 423 -7.01 -4.99 -29.26
CA LYS A 423 -8.21 -4.66 -30.04
C LYS A 423 -7.90 -4.54 -31.53
N LYS A 424 -6.79 -3.88 -31.87
CA LYS A 424 -6.34 -3.73 -33.27
C LYS A 424 -5.98 -5.08 -33.88
N GLU A 425 -5.22 -5.90 -33.17
CA GLU A 425 -4.82 -7.23 -33.61
C GLU A 425 -6.04 -8.14 -33.86
N LYS A 426 -7.04 -8.09 -32.99
CA LYS A 426 -8.31 -8.81 -33.19
C LYS A 426 -9.00 -8.38 -34.49
N ILE A 427 -9.14 -7.07 -34.72
CA ILE A 427 -9.76 -6.53 -35.94
C ILE A 427 -8.98 -6.94 -37.19
N ASP A 428 -7.65 -6.92 -37.13
CA ASP A 428 -6.80 -7.29 -38.26
C ASP A 428 -6.91 -8.80 -38.56
N LYS A 429 -7.00 -9.66 -37.55
CA LYS A 429 -7.24 -11.11 -37.73
C LYS A 429 -8.64 -11.41 -38.27
N GLU A 430 -9.68 -10.69 -37.80
CA GLU A 430 -11.04 -10.80 -38.36
C GLU A 430 -11.09 -10.39 -39.85
N LYS A 431 -10.38 -9.33 -40.24
CA LYS A 431 -10.27 -8.93 -41.64
C LYS A 431 -9.59 -9.98 -42.50
N ARG A 432 -8.46 -10.54 -42.03
CA ARG A 432 -7.75 -11.62 -42.74
C ARG A 432 -8.63 -12.85 -42.93
N ARG A 433 -9.38 -13.22 -41.89
CA ARG A 433 -10.36 -14.31 -41.95
C ARG A 433 -11.38 -14.11 -43.07
N ASN A 434 -11.99 -12.93 -43.13
CA ASN A 434 -12.98 -12.58 -44.14
C ASN A 434 -12.38 -12.53 -45.55
N GLN A 435 -11.15 -12.02 -45.71
CA GLN A 435 -10.44 -12.01 -46.98
C GLN A 435 -10.11 -13.43 -47.46
N ASN A 436 -9.67 -14.29 -46.54
CA ASN A 436 -9.40 -15.70 -46.83
C ASN A 436 -10.68 -16.43 -47.28
N ASP A 437 -11.82 -16.16 -46.64
CA ASP A 437 -13.12 -16.73 -47.04
C ASP A 437 -13.53 -16.30 -48.46
N GLN A 438 -13.33 -15.02 -48.80
CA GLN A 438 -13.60 -14.51 -50.14
C GLN A 438 -12.67 -15.12 -51.20
N ASN A 439 -11.37 -15.21 -50.90
CA ASN A 439 -10.40 -15.83 -51.79
C ASN A 439 -10.71 -17.31 -52.02
N TYR A 440 -11.08 -18.04 -50.97
CA TYR A 440 -11.49 -19.44 -51.05
C TYR A 440 -12.76 -19.62 -51.89
N ALA A 441 -13.77 -18.76 -51.72
CA ALA A 441 -14.99 -18.79 -52.53
C ALA A 441 -14.70 -18.59 -54.03
N ASN A 442 -13.84 -17.61 -54.36
CA ASN A 442 -13.41 -17.35 -55.74
C ASN A 442 -12.63 -18.54 -56.32
N GLN A 443 -11.68 -19.09 -55.56
CA GLN A 443 -10.89 -20.25 -55.97
C GLN A 443 -11.78 -21.48 -56.21
N GLN A 444 -12.75 -21.71 -55.32
CA GLN A 444 -13.72 -22.80 -55.44
C GLN A 444 -14.57 -22.65 -56.71
N GLU A 445 -14.98 -21.44 -57.07
CA GLU A 445 -15.73 -21.19 -58.30
C GLU A 445 -14.88 -21.48 -59.55
N ILE A 446 -13.63 -21.01 -59.58
CA ILE A 446 -12.68 -21.27 -60.67
C ILE A 446 -12.47 -22.78 -60.85
N THR A 447 -12.18 -23.50 -59.77
CA THR A 447 -11.93 -24.94 -59.83
C THR A 447 -13.18 -25.73 -60.21
N ARG A 448 -14.38 -25.32 -59.77
CA ARG A 448 -15.65 -25.93 -60.22
C ARG A 448 -15.88 -25.76 -61.72
N LYS A 449 -15.60 -24.57 -62.27
CA LYS A 449 -15.70 -24.31 -63.72
C LYS A 449 -14.71 -25.16 -64.50
N GLU A 450 -13.49 -25.30 -64.00
CA GLU A 450 -12.44 -26.13 -64.63
C GLU A 450 -12.81 -27.63 -64.62
N ILE A 451 -13.31 -28.15 -63.50
CA ILE A 451 -13.84 -29.53 -63.40
C ILE A 451 -15.01 -29.74 -64.36
N ALA A 452 -15.97 -28.82 -64.42
CA ALA A 452 -17.11 -28.91 -65.33
C ALA A 452 -16.65 -28.95 -66.80
N ARG A 453 -15.69 -28.11 -67.18
CA ARG A 453 -15.09 -28.09 -68.51
C ARG A 453 -14.37 -29.39 -68.85
N LEU A 454 -13.56 -29.92 -67.93
CA LEU A 454 -12.85 -31.20 -68.12
C LEU A 454 -13.84 -32.37 -68.27
N ASN A 455 -14.92 -32.40 -67.49
CA ASN A 455 -15.97 -33.40 -67.61
C ASN A 455 -16.71 -33.32 -68.95
N GLU A 456 -16.98 -32.11 -69.45
CA GLU A 456 -17.58 -31.90 -70.76
C GLU A 456 -16.68 -32.43 -71.90
N ILE A 457 -15.37 -32.17 -71.84
CA ILE A 457 -14.38 -32.70 -72.79
C ILE A 457 -14.34 -34.24 -72.74
N ILE A 458 -14.28 -34.83 -71.55
CA ILE A 458 -14.28 -36.30 -71.37
C ILE A 458 -15.55 -36.93 -71.96
N ASN A 459 -16.72 -36.34 -71.71
CA ASN A 459 -18.00 -36.83 -72.23
C ASN A 459 -18.12 -36.69 -73.75
N THR A 460 -17.53 -35.66 -74.36
CA THR A 460 -17.53 -35.48 -75.82
C THR A 460 -16.50 -36.35 -76.53
N GLU A 461 -15.34 -36.60 -75.92
CA GLU A 461 -14.27 -37.44 -76.48
C GLU A 461 -14.54 -38.96 -76.36
N GLN A 462 -15.40 -39.39 -75.42
CA GLN A 462 -15.84 -40.78 -75.30
C GLN A 462 -16.55 -41.34 -76.55
N ASN A 463 -17.02 -40.48 -77.46
CA ASN A 463 -17.76 -40.86 -78.67
C ASN A 463 -16.89 -40.99 -79.95
N LYS A 464 -15.54 -40.91 -79.87
CA LYS A 464 -14.65 -40.92 -81.05
C LYS A 464 -13.49 -41.93 -80.94
N ASP A 465 -13.05 -42.41 -82.12
CA ASP A 465 -12.02 -43.44 -82.42
C ASP A 465 -10.84 -43.67 -81.45
N VAL A 466 -10.24 -44.87 -81.55
CA VAL A 466 -9.13 -45.45 -80.75
C VAL A 466 -7.94 -44.49 -80.50
N ILE A 467 -7.65 -43.54 -81.38
CA ILE A 467 -6.58 -42.53 -81.23
C ILE A 467 -6.85 -41.54 -80.08
N ASN A 468 -8.09 -41.38 -79.64
CA ASN A 468 -8.46 -40.47 -78.55
C ASN A 468 -8.40 -41.10 -77.15
N GLN A 469 -8.14 -42.41 -77.03
CA GLN A 469 -8.11 -43.07 -75.72
C GLN A 469 -6.97 -42.57 -74.82
N THR A 470 -5.80 -42.27 -75.40
CA THR A 470 -4.65 -41.72 -74.64
C THR A 470 -4.94 -40.31 -74.12
N ARG A 471 -5.57 -39.45 -74.92
CA ARG A 471 -5.96 -38.08 -74.53
C ARG A 471 -7.06 -38.09 -73.46
N LEU A 472 -8.01 -39.00 -73.59
CA LEU A 472 -9.07 -39.19 -72.60
C LEU A 472 -8.48 -39.55 -71.22
N GLU A 473 -7.48 -40.43 -71.19
CA GLU A 473 -6.85 -40.85 -69.94
C GLU A 473 -5.96 -39.75 -69.34
N GLU A 474 -5.28 -38.96 -70.16
CA GLU A 474 -4.60 -37.73 -69.72
C GLU A 474 -5.56 -36.74 -69.06
N HIS A 475 -6.74 -36.50 -69.65
CA HIS A 475 -7.76 -35.62 -69.09
C HIS A 475 -8.34 -36.14 -67.76
N ARG A 476 -8.49 -37.46 -67.60
CA ARG A 476 -8.91 -38.09 -66.33
C ARG A 476 -7.86 -37.94 -65.23
N VAL A 477 -6.58 -38.12 -65.56
CA VAL A 477 -5.47 -37.91 -64.61
C VAL A 477 -5.38 -36.44 -64.18
N ILE A 478 -5.57 -35.51 -65.11
CA ILE A 478 -5.62 -34.07 -64.80
C ILE A 478 -6.79 -33.76 -63.86
N LEU A 479 -7.98 -34.30 -64.15
CA LEU A 479 -9.16 -34.12 -63.30
C LEU A 479 -8.92 -34.64 -61.88
N GLN A 480 -8.41 -35.87 -61.73
CA GLN A 480 -8.10 -36.46 -60.42
C GLN A 480 -7.07 -35.62 -59.64
N ARG A 481 -6.00 -35.16 -60.30
CA ARG A 481 -5.00 -34.28 -59.67
C ARG A 481 -5.61 -32.96 -59.23
N THR A 482 -6.48 -32.36 -60.04
CA THR A 482 -7.16 -31.10 -59.71
C THR A 482 -8.11 -31.28 -58.53
N GLU A 483 -8.87 -32.37 -58.48
CA GLU A 483 -9.75 -32.70 -57.34
C GLU A 483 -8.97 -32.96 -56.05
N GLU A 484 -7.86 -33.69 -56.11
CA GLU A 484 -6.99 -33.92 -54.95
C GLU A 484 -6.35 -32.62 -54.46
N LYS A 485 -5.86 -31.79 -55.38
CA LYS A 485 -5.28 -30.48 -55.06
C LYS A 485 -6.33 -29.58 -54.40
N PHE A 486 -7.58 -29.62 -54.87
CA PHE A 486 -8.69 -28.90 -54.25
C PHE A 486 -9.06 -29.45 -52.87
N LYS A 487 -9.10 -30.78 -52.68
CA LYS A 487 -9.33 -31.41 -51.37
C LYS A 487 -8.26 -31.00 -50.35
N ARG A 488 -6.98 -31.00 -50.75
CA ARG A 488 -5.86 -30.53 -49.92
C ARG A 488 -5.98 -29.03 -49.60
N TYR A 489 -6.28 -28.22 -50.60
CA TYR A 489 -6.49 -26.78 -50.42
C TYR A 489 -7.65 -26.48 -49.45
N LYS A 490 -8.77 -27.20 -49.57
CA LYS A 490 -9.92 -27.10 -48.66
C LYS A 490 -9.57 -27.51 -47.23
N ALA A 491 -8.84 -28.61 -47.06
CA ALA A 491 -8.40 -29.07 -45.74
C ALA A 491 -7.47 -28.03 -45.08
N ASN A 492 -6.51 -27.49 -45.82
CA ASN A 492 -5.61 -26.44 -45.32
C ASN A 492 -6.35 -25.16 -44.97
N HIS A 493 -7.29 -24.73 -45.83
CA HIS A 493 -8.12 -23.54 -45.56
C HIS A 493 -8.98 -23.71 -44.31
N ASN A 494 -9.60 -24.87 -44.12
CA ASN A 494 -10.37 -25.18 -42.90
C ASN A 494 -9.48 -25.11 -41.65
N ASN A 495 -8.28 -25.68 -41.68
CA ASN A 495 -7.33 -25.61 -40.57
C ASN A 495 -6.90 -24.17 -40.27
N GLU A 496 -6.62 -23.36 -41.29
CA GLU A 496 -6.24 -21.95 -41.14
C GLU A 496 -7.39 -21.10 -40.54
N GLN A 497 -8.62 -21.33 -41.01
CA GLN A 497 -9.83 -20.70 -40.46
C GLN A 497 -10.06 -21.06 -39.00
N GLU A 498 -9.85 -22.32 -38.64
CA GLU A 498 -10.00 -22.79 -37.27
C GLU A 498 -8.92 -22.18 -36.35
N MET A 499 -7.66 -22.14 -36.79
CA MET A 499 -6.57 -21.45 -36.06
C MET A 499 -6.86 -19.96 -35.86
N LEU A 500 -7.32 -19.24 -36.90
CA LEU A 500 -7.73 -17.84 -36.80
C LEU A 500 -8.90 -17.67 -35.82
N SER A 501 -9.85 -18.60 -35.81
CA SER A 501 -10.97 -18.56 -34.85
C SER A 501 -10.51 -18.75 -33.41
N ILE A 502 -9.54 -19.63 -33.16
CA ILE A 502 -8.92 -19.85 -31.86
C ILE A 502 -8.19 -18.58 -31.40
N ASP A 503 -7.42 -17.96 -32.29
CA ASP A 503 -6.74 -16.69 -32.03
C ASP A 503 -7.70 -15.56 -31.66
N ILE A 504 -8.80 -15.41 -32.40
CA ILE A 504 -9.82 -14.39 -32.12
C ILE A 504 -10.49 -14.66 -30.77
N GLN A 505 -10.84 -15.92 -30.47
CA GLN A 505 -11.42 -16.30 -29.18
C GLN A 505 -10.45 -16.03 -28.02
N TYR A 506 -9.16 -16.27 -28.24
CA TYR A 506 -8.11 -16.02 -27.25
C TYR A 506 -7.94 -14.53 -26.96
N LEU A 507 -7.79 -13.72 -28.01
CA LEU A 507 -7.71 -12.25 -27.90
C LEU A 507 -8.97 -11.67 -27.25
N ASP A 508 -10.15 -12.20 -27.58
CA ASP A 508 -11.40 -11.77 -26.97
C ASP A 508 -11.48 -12.10 -25.48
N LYS A 509 -11.04 -13.31 -25.08
CA LYS A 509 -10.95 -13.70 -23.66
C LYS A 509 -9.96 -12.82 -22.90
N GLN A 510 -8.78 -12.56 -23.45
CA GLN A 510 -7.79 -11.66 -22.81
C GLN A 510 -8.33 -10.24 -22.69
N TYR A 511 -8.95 -9.71 -23.75
CA TYR A 511 -9.53 -8.36 -23.73
C TYR A 511 -10.66 -8.24 -22.70
N LYS A 512 -11.52 -9.26 -22.56
CA LYS A 512 -12.64 -9.29 -21.60
C LYS A 512 -12.18 -9.53 -20.16
N SER A 513 -11.09 -10.26 -19.93
CA SER A 513 -10.59 -10.52 -18.58
C SER A 513 -9.83 -9.33 -17.98
N LEU A 514 -9.27 -8.45 -18.82
CA LEU A 514 -8.42 -7.33 -18.40
C LEU A 514 -9.14 -6.33 -17.47
N PRO A 515 -10.38 -5.87 -17.72
CA PRO A 515 -11.13 -5.05 -16.76
C PRO A 515 -11.39 -5.75 -15.42
N VAL A 516 -11.66 -7.06 -15.44
CA VAL A 516 -11.89 -7.86 -14.23
C VAL A 516 -10.60 -7.96 -13.42
N LEU A 517 -9.46 -8.19 -14.09
CA LEU A 517 -8.13 -8.22 -13.46
C LEU A 517 -7.77 -6.86 -12.86
N VAL A 518 -8.03 -5.75 -13.56
CA VAL A 518 -7.83 -4.38 -13.06
C VAL A 518 -8.70 -4.10 -11.83
N TYR A 519 -9.96 -4.53 -11.86
CA TYR A 519 -10.86 -4.33 -10.73
C TYR A 519 -10.44 -5.17 -9.52
N LEU A 520 -10.12 -6.45 -9.72
CA LEU A 520 -9.68 -7.34 -8.65
C LEU A 520 -8.32 -6.92 -8.07
N SER A 521 -7.38 -6.45 -8.90
CA SER A 521 -6.11 -5.91 -8.43
C SER A 521 -6.31 -4.62 -7.65
N GLY A 522 -7.19 -3.73 -8.13
CA GLY A 522 -7.59 -2.53 -7.39
C GLY A 522 -8.23 -2.85 -6.04
N LEU A 523 -9.13 -3.84 -5.98
CA LEU A 523 -9.75 -4.29 -4.73
C LEU A 523 -8.74 -4.92 -3.78
N PHE A 524 -7.78 -5.68 -4.30
CA PHE A 524 -6.66 -6.20 -3.52
C PHE A 524 -5.82 -5.06 -2.94
N VAL A 525 -5.46 -4.05 -3.74
CA VAL A 525 -4.74 -2.85 -3.28
C VAL A 525 -5.53 -2.12 -2.21
N VAL A 526 -6.85 -2.01 -2.34
CA VAL A 526 -7.71 -1.44 -1.31
C VAL A 526 -7.62 -2.27 -0.04
N ILE A 527 -7.83 -3.58 -0.06
CA ILE A 527 -7.81 -4.42 1.16
C ILE A 527 -6.43 -4.40 1.83
N ALA A 528 -5.38 -4.72 1.08
CA ALA A 528 -4.01 -4.79 1.58
C ALA A 528 -3.50 -3.41 2.03
N GLY A 529 -3.76 -2.38 1.22
CA GLY A 529 -3.46 -0.99 1.54
C GLY A 529 -4.22 -0.50 2.77
N SER A 530 -5.47 -0.93 2.97
CA SER A 530 -6.27 -0.55 4.15
C SER A 530 -5.71 -1.14 5.42
N PHE A 531 -5.18 -2.36 5.36
CA PHE A 531 -4.51 -2.96 6.49
C PHE A 531 -3.29 -2.13 6.92
N ILE A 532 -2.46 -1.68 5.98
CA ILE A 532 -1.29 -0.83 6.26
C ILE A 532 -1.72 0.57 6.72
N PHE A 533 -2.65 1.18 5.98
CA PHE A 533 -3.12 2.54 6.22
C PHE A 533 -3.89 2.67 7.54
N ALA A 534 -4.51 1.58 8.02
CA ALA A 534 -5.13 1.54 9.35
C ALA A 534 -4.13 1.89 10.47
N PHE A 535 -2.88 1.42 10.39
CA PHE A 535 -1.87 1.74 11.41
C PHE A 535 -1.45 3.22 11.34
N ILE A 536 -1.39 3.79 10.13
CA ILE A 536 -1.16 5.24 9.93
C ILE A 536 -2.28 6.04 10.58
N LEU A 537 -3.54 5.72 10.26
CA LEU A 537 -4.69 6.44 10.80
C LEU A 537 -4.82 6.27 12.31
N ALA A 538 -4.57 5.07 12.83
CA ALA A 538 -4.55 4.79 14.27
C ALA A 538 -3.47 5.62 14.98
N TYR A 539 -2.28 5.72 14.39
CA TYR A 539 -1.18 6.52 14.92
C TYR A 539 -1.50 8.01 14.90
N PHE A 540 -1.87 8.55 13.74
CA PHE A 540 -2.16 9.98 13.58
C PHE A 540 -3.39 10.41 14.38
N GLY A 541 -4.44 9.59 14.47
CA GLY A 541 -5.59 9.89 15.32
C GLY A 541 -5.21 10.01 16.80
N ASN A 542 -4.36 9.11 17.29
CA ASN A 542 -3.83 9.19 18.65
C ASN A 542 -2.94 10.42 18.87
N TYR A 543 -2.09 10.73 17.90
CA TYR A 543 -1.21 11.90 17.94
C TYR A 543 -2.02 13.19 17.93
N PHE A 544 -2.94 13.37 16.98
CA PHE A 544 -3.75 14.58 16.84
C PHE A 544 -4.64 14.83 18.05
N TYR A 545 -5.26 13.80 18.61
CA TYR A 545 -6.00 13.92 19.86
C TYR A 545 -5.13 14.43 21.02
N ARG A 546 -3.90 13.91 21.16
CA ARG A 546 -2.96 14.38 22.21
C ARG A 546 -2.49 15.80 21.95
N THR A 547 -2.17 16.14 20.70
CA THR A 547 -1.76 17.48 20.29
C THR A 547 -2.86 18.49 20.55
N TYR A 548 -4.14 18.11 20.36
CA TYR A 548 -5.29 18.94 20.72
C TYR A 548 -5.41 19.16 22.23
N LEU A 549 -5.10 18.18 23.08
CA LEU A 549 -5.17 18.40 24.53
C LEU A 549 -4.09 19.33 25.07
N PHE A 550 -2.97 19.46 24.36
CA PHE A 550 -1.86 20.29 24.77
C PHE A 550 -2.25 21.77 24.85
N ARG A 551 -2.03 22.40 26.01
CA ARG A 551 -2.17 23.84 26.22
C ARG A 551 -0.82 24.54 26.03
N ASN A 552 -0.84 25.68 25.36
CA ASN A 552 0.34 26.56 25.19
C ASN A 552 0.70 27.35 26.47
N ASP A 553 -0.02 27.17 27.58
CA ASP A 553 0.13 27.96 28.80
C ASP A 553 1.16 27.40 29.80
N GLY A 554 1.81 26.26 29.48
CA GLY A 554 2.87 25.69 30.31
C GLY A 554 2.42 25.21 31.69
N THR A 555 1.10 25.07 31.93
CA THR A 555 0.57 24.72 33.25
C THR A 555 0.78 23.24 33.60
N PRO A 556 1.34 22.91 34.79
CA PRO A 556 1.71 21.55 35.20
C PRO A 556 0.54 20.60 35.55
N ALA A 557 -0.71 21.05 35.47
CA ALA A 557 -1.88 20.27 35.91
C ALA A 557 -2.09 18.98 35.09
N GLN A 558 -1.96 19.06 33.76
CA GLN A 558 -2.03 17.87 32.90
C GLN A 558 -0.74 17.05 32.90
N TRP A 559 0.39 17.60 33.35
CA TRP A 559 1.61 16.83 33.59
C TRP A 559 1.40 15.87 34.77
N ARG A 560 0.66 16.24 35.82
CA ARG A 560 0.30 15.25 36.86
C ARG A 560 -0.57 14.12 36.30
N ILE A 561 -1.51 14.43 35.41
CA ILE A 561 -2.33 13.42 34.71
C ILE A 561 -1.46 12.56 33.79
N PHE A 562 -0.47 13.14 33.11
CA PHE A 562 0.44 12.40 32.24
C PHE A 562 1.43 11.52 33.03
N ILE A 563 2.01 11.97 34.16
CA ILE A 563 2.76 11.12 35.11
C ILE A 563 1.85 10.01 35.65
N ALA A 564 0.60 10.33 35.98
CA ALA A 564 -0.34 9.36 36.54
C ALA A 564 -0.72 8.28 35.51
N GLU A 565 -1.07 8.66 34.27
CA GLU A 565 -1.31 7.71 33.17
C GLU A 565 -0.05 6.88 32.83
N GLU A 566 1.14 7.45 32.99
CA GLU A 566 2.41 6.75 32.74
C GLU A 566 2.79 5.80 33.89
N ARG A 567 2.31 6.06 35.12
CA ARG A 567 2.45 5.17 36.29
C ARG A 567 1.37 4.09 36.38
N GLU A 568 0.16 4.35 35.89
CA GLU A 568 -0.99 3.41 35.94
C GLU A 568 -0.87 2.22 34.96
N TYR A 569 0.04 2.28 33.97
CA TYR A 569 0.19 1.20 32.98
C TYR A 569 1.50 0.44 33.12
N ASP A 570 1.37 -0.88 33.13
CA ASP A 570 2.45 -1.86 33.17
C ASP A 570 3.63 -1.47 32.26
N HIS A 571 4.82 -1.42 32.85
CA HIS A 571 6.04 -0.89 32.24
C HIS A 571 6.51 -1.75 31.03
N ASN A 572 5.90 -2.91 30.82
CA ASN A 572 6.28 -3.88 29.79
C ASN A 572 5.55 -3.71 28.43
N GLN A 573 4.43 -2.98 28.35
CA GLN A 573 3.61 -2.89 27.11
C GLN A 573 4.16 -2.04 25.94
N PRO A 574 4.85 -0.89 26.13
CA PRO A 574 5.37 -0.12 24.99
C PRO A 574 6.53 -0.83 24.27
N LEU A 575 7.19 -1.73 25.01
CA LEU A 575 8.37 -2.50 24.64
C LEU A 575 8.06 -3.61 23.64
N LEU A 576 6.95 -4.32 23.87
CA LEU A 576 6.52 -5.43 23.02
C LEU A 576 6.20 -4.96 21.60
N SER A 577 5.56 -3.80 21.46
CA SER A 577 5.22 -3.22 20.15
C SER A 577 6.48 -2.77 19.37
N THR A 578 7.42 -2.06 19.99
CA THR A 578 8.66 -1.67 19.32
C THR A 578 9.58 -2.85 19.04
N THR A 579 9.70 -3.82 19.96
CA THR A 579 10.43 -5.07 19.69
C THR A 579 9.80 -5.85 18.54
N LEU A 580 8.47 -5.98 18.48
CA LEU A 580 7.77 -6.63 17.37
C LEU A 580 8.02 -5.93 16.04
N ASN A 581 8.00 -4.58 16.02
CA ASN A 581 8.31 -3.82 14.81
C ASN A 581 9.72 -4.09 14.31
N THR A 582 10.68 -4.31 15.22
CA THR A 582 12.05 -4.60 14.80
C THR A 582 12.32 -6.07 14.50
N ILE A 583 11.55 -7.02 15.07
CA ILE A 583 11.46 -8.41 14.53
C ILE A 583 11.17 -8.30 13.06
N ILE A 584 10.15 -7.50 12.77
CA ILE A 584 9.53 -7.47 11.48
C ILE A 584 10.45 -6.76 10.45
N ILE A 585 11.18 -5.72 10.85
CA ILE A 585 12.26 -5.11 10.05
C ILE A 585 13.39 -6.11 9.77
N LEU A 586 13.83 -6.86 10.77
CA LEU A 586 14.93 -7.83 10.61
C LEU A 586 14.55 -9.01 9.72
N VAL A 587 13.31 -9.50 9.86
CA VAL A 587 12.75 -10.56 9.01
C VAL A 587 12.61 -10.08 7.56
N LEU A 588 12.20 -8.82 7.33
CA LEU A 588 12.22 -8.24 5.99
C LEU A 588 13.61 -8.14 5.39
N LEU A 589 14.58 -7.65 6.16
CA LEU A 589 15.96 -7.51 5.71
C LEU A 589 16.51 -8.89 5.30
N TYR A 590 16.22 -9.91 6.12
CA TYR A 590 16.55 -11.29 5.80
C TYR A 590 15.90 -11.77 4.48
N LEU A 591 14.59 -11.56 4.31
CA LEU A 591 13.84 -12.05 3.14
C LEU A 591 14.15 -11.29 1.85
N ALA A 592 14.27 -9.96 1.92
CA ALA A 592 14.61 -9.11 0.77
C ALA A 592 15.97 -9.49 0.21
N ILE A 593 16.90 -9.82 1.09
CA ILE A 593 18.25 -10.17 0.68
C ILE A 593 18.33 -11.61 0.19
N HIS A 594 17.58 -12.54 0.78
CA HIS A 594 17.46 -13.88 0.23
C HIS A 594 16.78 -13.89 -1.15
N TYR A 595 15.79 -13.02 -1.39
CA TYR A 595 15.13 -12.88 -2.68
C TYR A 595 16.04 -12.29 -3.77
N GLN A 596 16.89 -11.31 -3.43
CA GLN A 596 17.92 -10.82 -4.35
C GLN A 596 18.98 -11.90 -4.64
N LEU A 597 19.38 -12.69 -3.64
CA LEU A 597 20.37 -13.75 -3.81
C LEU A 597 19.85 -14.88 -4.71
N ILE A 598 18.59 -15.29 -4.55
CA ILE A 598 17.94 -16.29 -5.40
C ILE A 598 17.85 -15.79 -6.84
N ASN A 599 17.40 -14.54 -7.05
CA ASN A 599 17.37 -13.99 -8.42
C ASN A 599 18.77 -13.85 -9.03
N TYR A 600 19.83 -13.62 -8.24
CA TYR A 600 21.21 -13.50 -8.73
C TYR A 600 21.88 -14.86 -8.96
N LEU A 601 21.44 -15.93 -8.29
CA LEU A 601 21.95 -17.30 -8.48
C LEU A 601 21.23 -18.05 -9.60
N PHE A 602 20.04 -17.59 -10.00
CA PHE A 602 19.22 -18.18 -11.06
C PHE A 602 19.05 -17.30 -12.31
N SER A 603 19.70 -16.13 -12.34
CA SER A 603 20.00 -15.36 -13.56
C SER A 603 21.42 -15.65 -14.02
#